data_AF-A0A2N8NK31-F1
#
_entry.id   AF-A0A2N8NK31-F1
#
_cell.length_a   1.000
_cell.length_b   1.000
_cell.length_c   1.000
_cell.angle_alpha   90.00
_cell.angle_beta   90.00
_cell.angle_gamma   90.00
#
_symmetry.space_group_name_H-M   'P 1'
#
loop_
_entity.id
_entity.type
_entity.pdbx_description
1 polymer ?
#
loop_
_entity_poly.entity_id
_entity_poly.type
_entity_poly.pdbx_seq_one_letter_code
_entity_poly.pdbx_strand_id
1 'polypeptide(L)'
;MEMYLYILAGFLVGVLCANLFRRSRKASKAASKALRQELVNARKEITRITESAEKLQSELQQAQQRLKENEENVLSNADDQTKVLIRQKDDAHKVAVKTLSDQIEAQQKELKSLKRKVEDLENDVEDAEDDKKSVEKKLKAQKEEFDKLFGDMQHAQLELQRLKGVEEKYTDSEALSEKRKKAIEFVSYILSAPVANRSERSSRQLNLVDQVAAFIKDDFTLLMRENNWSVNQNREDLERFVANQKKTWIKDKTAVAFIGEFSSGKTSIVNRILKAGNPNATLLPTSSKATTAIPTYISSVGNNTRPQYTFIAKDESRKALEDKIVEEMSKETLDEVRGMDQLINYVVREEANASLNGFSILDTPGFSSNDAKDKERTLEVVNECDALFWVVDVNSGTINQTSLAVIKKELKKPLYIVVNKVDSKATSEVDKVVRKIEETLRNKGVPYQGIIRFSMKEDIKQIMNVIHAVTRNKPVDNYIKNSQYALKELEGAMWKKYEETQDCIKNSRLEIDSDEDAIDDIVRQIRDYGMRLINMPQPKSTWLGLGANQYVITEKQAEDYVRLIEEIAIDLTNRLIDKIKSLEGHASEHGASSKALSEIAGRGTKITESKEYFEKLVRDLNR
;
A
#
# COMPACT_ATOMS: atom_id res chain seq x y z
N MET A 1 34.94 24.98 12.04
CA MET A 1 35.93 25.57 12.96
C MET A 1 36.35 26.99 12.57
N GLU A 2 36.43 27.32 11.27
CA GLU A 2 36.85 28.66 10.80
C GLU A 2 35.91 29.80 11.21
N MET A 3 34.59 29.60 11.17
CA MET A 3 33.60 30.64 11.56
C MET A 3 33.71 31.08 13.03
N TYR A 4 34.10 30.17 13.94
CA TYR A 4 34.32 30.53 15.36
C TYR A 4 35.60 31.36 15.53
N LEU A 5 36.62 31.17 14.70
CA LEU A 5 37.83 32.00 14.70
C LEU A 5 37.54 33.44 14.26
N TYR A 6 36.68 33.64 13.26
CA TYR A 6 36.32 35.00 12.79
C TYR A 6 35.47 35.78 13.80
N ILE A 7 34.57 35.12 14.53
CA ILE A 7 33.79 35.75 15.61
C ILE A 7 34.70 36.11 16.80
N LEU A 8 35.63 35.23 17.18
CA LEU A 8 36.59 35.50 18.25
C LEU A 8 37.55 36.64 17.88
N ALA A 9 38.01 36.68 16.62
CA ALA A 9 38.83 37.75 16.09
C ALA A 9 38.08 39.09 16.06
N GLY A 10 36.82 39.11 15.64
CA GLY A 10 35.97 40.30 15.66
C GLY A 10 35.76 40.86 17.06
N PHE A 11 35.55 40.00 18.06
CA PHE A 11 35.40 40.41 19.47
C PHE A 11 36.72 40.94 20.07
N LEU A 12 37.85 40.30 19.78
CA LEU A 12 39.18 40.75 20.20
C LEU A 12 39.56 42.10 19.58
N VAL A 13 39.27 42.30 18.30
CA VAL A 13 39.48 43.58 17.60
C VAL A 13 38.56 44.67 18.17
N GLY A 14 37.30 44.34 18.46
CA GLY A 14 36.35 45.26 19.12
C GLY A 14 36.82 45.73 20.50
N VAL A 15 37.34 44.82 21.33
CA VAL A 15 37.88 45.13 22.67
C VAL A 15 39.18 45.93 22.58
N LEU A 16 40.09 45.59 21.65
CA LEU A 16 41.33 46.34 21.40
C LEU A 16 41.04 47.77 20.91
N CYS A 17 40.11 47.93 19.98
CA CYS A 17 39.67 49.24 19.49
C CYS A 17 39.02 50.06 20.61
N ALA A 18 38.15 49.47 21.44
CA ALA A 18 37.53 50.17 22.58
C ALA A 18 38.56 50.61 23.63
N ASN A 19 39.60 49.81 23.90
CA ASN A 19 40.65 50.13 24.88
C ASN A 19 41.64 51.18 24.36
N LEU A 20 41.98 51.13 23.06
CA LEU A 20 42.74 52.19 22.37
C LEU A 20 41.97 53.50 22.35
N PHE A 21 40.64 53.48 22.11
CA PHE A 21 39.76 54.65 22.19
C PHE A 21 39.68 55.27 23.60
N ARG A 22 39.64 54.44 24.64
CA ARG A 22 39.62 54.91 26.04
C ARG A 22 40.95 55.52 26.47
N ARG A 23 42.08 54.97 26.01
CA ARG A 23 43.43 55.50 26.28
C ARG A 23 43.74 56.76 25.48
N SER A 24 43.38 56.84 24.20
CA SER A 24 43.66 58.03 23.37
C SER A 24 42.82 59.25 23.79
N ARG A 25 41.53 59.08 24.11
CA ARG A 25 40.68 60.17 24.64
C ARG A 25 41.15 60.66 26.02
N LYS A 26 41.64 59.78 26.90
CA LYS A 26 42.18 60.20 28.21
C LYS A 26 43.52 60.91 28.07
N ALA A 27 44.41 60.43 27.19
CA ALA A 27 45.74 61.03 26.97
C ALA A 27 45.65 62.42 26.31
N SER A 28 44.84 62.58 25.25
CA SER A 28 44.67 63.85 24.54
C SER A 28 43.98 64.93 25.40
N LYS A 29 42.96 64.55 26.19
CA LYS A 29 42.22 65.49 27.05
C LYS A 29 43.03 65.90 28.29
N ALA A 30 43.91 65.04 28.78
CA ALA A 30 44.83 65.37 29.87
C ALA A 30 45.99 66.27 29.39
N ALA A 31 46.56 65.99 28.21
CA ALA A 31 47.63 66.80 27.62
C ALA A 31 47.17 68.21 27.25
N SER A 32 46.01 68.36 26.59
CA SER A 32 45.43 69.67 26.26
C SER A 32 45.07 70.49 27.52
N LYS A 33 44.57 69.83 28.57
CA LYS A 33 44.28 70.50 29.85
C LYS A 33 45.55 70.93 30.58
N ALA A 34 46.61 70.14 30.51
CA ALA A 34 47.91 70.46 31.09
C ALA A 34 48.57 71.65 30.38
N LEU A 35 48.61 71.66 29.04
CA LEU A 35 49.13 72.79 28.24
C LEU A 35 48.34 74.09 28.50
N ARG A 36 47.00 74.03 28.52
CA ARG A 36 46.17 75.22 28.84
C ARG A 36 46.42 75.73 30.26
N GLN A 37 46.70 74.83 31.22
CA GLN A 37 47.03 75.21 32.59
C GLN A 37 48.43 75.83 32.71
N GLU A 38 49.41 75.30 31.97
CA GLU A 38 50.75 75.89 31.88
C GLU A 38 50.73 77.28 31.23
N LEU A 39 49.95 77.46 30.16
CA LEU A 39 49.78 78.76 29.50
C LEU A 39 49.14 79.80 30.44
N VAL A 40 48.14 79.40 31.23
CA VAL A 40 47.53 80.25 32.27
C VAL A 40 48.52 80.61 33.37
N ASN A 41 49.36 79.67 33.78
CA ASN A 41 50.38 79.91 34.82
C ASN A 41 51.48 80.86 34.31
N ALA A 42 51.97 80.66 33.09
CA ALA A 42 52.96 81.53 32.45
C ALA A 42 52.43 82.96 32.25
N ARG A 43 51.16 83.13 31.82
CA ARG A 43 50.54 84.45 31.71
C ARG A 43 50.47 85.19 33.07
N LYS A 44 50.13 84.49 34.15
CA LYS A 44 50.13 85.07 35.51
C LYS A 44 51.52 85.51 35.98
N GLU A 45 52.55 84.77 35.61
CA GLU A 45 53.94 85.05 35.98
C GLU A 45 54.49 86.26 35.21
N ILE A 46 54.15 86.40 33.92
CA ILE A 46 54.43 87.62 33.14
C ILE A 46 53.77 88.84 33.77
N THR A 47 52.51 88.75 34.21
CA THR A 47 51.81 89.87 34.87
C THR A 47 52.55 90.31 36.14
N ARG A 48 52.95 89.36 37.00
CA ARG A 48 53.73 89.67 38.21
C ARG A 48 55.07 90.35 37.92
N ILE A 49 55.81 89.84 36.94
CA ILE A 49 57.12 90.40 36.58
C ILE A 49 56.94 91.81 35.98
N THR A 50 55.87 92.04 35.21
CA THR A 50 55.54 93.36 34.65
C THR A 50 55.23 94.37 35.75
N GLU A 51 54.38 94.02 36.71
CA GLU A 51 54.07 94.86 37.88
C GLU A 51 55.33 95.15 38.74
N SER A 52 56.22 94.16 38.90
CA SER A 52 57.50 94.34 39.58
C SER A 52 58.43 95.30 38.85
N ALA A 53 58.51 95.21 37.53
CA ALA A 53 59.36 96.08 36.73
C ALA A 53 58.86 97.54 36.74
N GLU A 54 57.54 97.75 36.67
CA GLU A 54 56.92 99.09 36.79
C GLU A 54 57.22 99.73 38.14
N LYS A 55 57.18 98.95 39.23
CA LYS A 55 57.52 99.42 40.58
C LYS A 55 58.99 99.84 40.69
N LEU A 56 59.92 99.03 40.18
CA LEU A 56 61.35 99.35 40.17
C LEU A 56 61.66 100.56 39.28
N GLN A 57 60.93 100.74 38.17
CA GLN A 57 61.07 101.90 37.29
C GLN A 57 60.60 103.20 37.98
N SER A 58 59.53 103.13 38.79
CA SER A 58 59.07 104.23 39.64
C SER A 58 60.10 104.60 40.73
N GLU A 59 60.70 103.60 41.38
CA GLU A 59 61.77 103.81 42.37
C GLU A 59 63.03 104.44 41.76
N LEU A 60 63.39 104.04 40.53
CA LEU A 60 64.51 104.63 39.78
C LEU A 60 64.24 106.11 39.45
N GLN A 61 63.02 106.47 39.03
CA GLN A 61 62.65 107.86 38.78
C GLN A 61 62.73 108.72 40.06
N GLN A 62 62.25 108.22 41.21
CA GLN A 62 62.39 108.92 42.49
C GLN A 62 63.85 109.13 42.90
N ALA A 63 64.70 108.12 42.67
CA ALA A 63 66.14 108.22 42.96
C ALA A 63 66.84 109.25 42.07
N GLN A 64 66.50 109.31 40.77
CA GLN A 64 67.04 110.31 39.83
C GLN A 64 66.58 111.73 40.19
N GLN A 65 65.35 111.90 40.68
CA GLN A 65 64.82 113.20 41.07
C GLN A 65 65.47 113.74 42.35
N ARG A 66 65.75 112.87 43.34
CA ARG A 66 66.54 113.21 44.53
C ARG A 66 67.97 113.65 44.19
N LEU A 67 68.53 113.12 43.09
CA LEU A 67 69.86 113.48 42.62
C LEU A 67 69.87 114.91 42.06
N LYS A 68 68.85 115.30 41.29
CA LYS A 68 68.65 116.69 40.83
C LYS A 68 68.41 117.68 41.97
N GLU A 69 67.61 117.33 42.97
CA GLU A 69 67.34 118.21 44.12
C GLU A 69 68.57 118.45 45.01
N ASN A 70 69.50 117.48 45.09
CA ASN A 70 70.77 117.66 45.80
C ASN A 70 71.79 118.47 45.01
N GLU A 71 71.81 118.35 43.68
CA GLU A 71 72.72 119.12 42.81
C GLU A 71 72.36 120.63 42.76
N GLU A 72 71.09 121.00 42.91
CA GLU A 72 70.65 122.41 42.90
C GLU A 72 70.85 123.18 44.23
N ASN A 73 71.18 122.50 45.34
CA ASN A 73 71.20 123.11 46.69
C ASN A 73 72.61 123.40 47.27
N VAL A 74 73.68 123.34 46.48
CA VAL A 74 75.04 123.73 46.94
C VAL A 74 75.72 124.68 45.95
N LEU A 75 75.67 125.97 46.27
CA LEU A 75 76.36 127.06 45.60
C LEU A 75 77.33 127.75 46.58
N SER A 76 78.55 128.03 46.10
CA SER A 76 79.60 128.92 46.65
C SER A 76 80.12 128.69 48.09
N ASN A 77 81.42 128.38 48.17
CA ASN A 77 82.35 128.41 49.33
C ASN A 77 82.10 127.43 50.50
N ALA A 78 82.81 126.29 50.51
CA ALA A 78 82.95 125.44 51.71
C ALA A 78 84.24 124.60 51.73
N ASP A 79 84.77 124.39 52.93
CA ASP A 79 86.11 123.90 53.31
C ASP A 79 86.23 122.35 53.44
N ASP A 80 87.47 121.86 53.59
CA ASP A 80 87.96 120.50 53.32
C ASP A 80 87.33 119.33 54.11
N GLN A 81 86.58 119.57 55.19
CA GLN A 81 85.81 118.50 55.86
C GLN A 81 84.55 118.05 55.07
N THR A 82 84.10 118.84 54.09
CA THR A 82 82.88 118.55 53.31
C THR A 82 83.14 117.60 52.13
N LYS A 83 84.38 117.53 51.62
CA LYS A 83 84.76 116.71 50.45
C LYS A 83 84.78 115.21 50.71
N VAL A 84 84.95 114.77 51.97
CA VAL A 84 85.04 113.34 52.32
C VAL A 84 83.66 112.68 52.43
N LEU A 85 82.65 113.40 52.95
CA LEU A 85 81.27 112.91 53.06
C LEU A 85 80.54 112.86 51.69
N ILE A 86 80.88 113.76 50.77
CA ILE A 86 80.32 113.79 49.40
C ILE A 86 80.76 112.56 48.60
N ARG A 87 82.06 112.19 48.65
CA ARG A 87 82.57 111.00 47.93
C ARG A 87 81.98 109.68 48.43
N GLN A 88 81.76 109.53 49.74
CA GLN A 88 81.18 108.31 50.30
C GLN A 88 79.70 108.11 49.93
N LYS A 89 78.93 109.20 49.75
CA LYS A 89 77.52 109.10 49.31
C LYS A 89 77.39 108.87 47.80
N ASP A 90 78.20 109.52 46.98
CA ASP A 90 78.16 109.34 45.51
C ASP A 90 78.50 107.91 45.07
N ASP A 91 79.50 107.29 45.70
CA ASP A 91 79.88 105.91 45.38
C ASP A 91 78.80 104.90 45.79
N ALA A 92 78.11 105.10 46.92
CA ALA A 92 77.01 104.26 47.36
C ALA A 92 75.78 104.38 46.43
N HIS A 93 75.47 105.58 45.93
CA HIS A 93 74.35 105.82 45.04
C HIS A 93 74.57 105.29 43.61
N LYS A 94 75.79 105.37 43.08
CA LYS A 94 76.13 104.78 41.77
C LYS A 94 75.98 103.26 41.75
N VAL A 95 76.35 102.58 42.83
CA VAL A 95 76.21 101.12 42.95
C VAL A 95 74.74 100.71 42.99
N ALA A 96 73.90 101.44 43.72
CA ALA A 96 72.46 101.14 43.80
C ALA A 96 71.75 101.30 42.44
N VAL A 97 72.02 102.38 41.71
CA VAL A 97 71.43 102.62 40.38
C VAL A 97 71.88 101.57 39.36
N LYS A 98 73.16 101.18 39.38
CA LYS A 98 73.67 100.13 38.50
C LYS A 98 73.03 98.77 38.80
N THR A 99 72.86 98.43 40.08
CA THR A 99 72.22 97.17 40.50
C THR A 99 70.76 97.09 40.05
N LEU A 100 70.01 98.19 40.14
CA LEU A 100 68.63 98.27 39.67
C LEU A 100 68.54 98.17 38.13
N SER A 101 69.46 98.81 37.41
CA SER A 101 69.53 98.72 35.95
C SER A 101 69.80 97.29 35.47
N ASP A 102 70.76 96.61 36.11
CA ASP A 102 71.13 95.23 35.78
C ASP A 102 69.97 94.26 36.06
N GLN A 103 69.17 94.50 37.12
CA GLN A 103 67.97 93.71 37.42
C GLN A 103 66.84 93.93 36.42
N ILE A 104 66.63 95.16 35.94
CA ILE A 104 65.61 95.46 34.92
C ILE A 104 65.98 94.80 33.57
N GLU A 105 67.26 94.85 33.17
CA GLU A 105 67.71 94.14 31.95
C GLU A 105 67.52 92.62 32.05
N ALA A 106 67.79 92.03 33.22
CA ALA A 106 67.56 90.61 33.45
C ALA A 106 66.07 90.25 33.30
N GLN A 107 65.17 91.03 33.91
CA GLN A 107 63.72 90.80 33.81
C GLN A 107 63.19 91.02 32.39
N GLN A 108 63.70 92.00 31.65
CA GLN A 108 63.30 92.22 30.25
C GLN A 108 63.71 91.04 29.34
N LYS A 109 64.88 90.45 29.59
CA LYS A 109 65.36 89.28 28.84
C LYS A 109 64.52 88.04 29.13
N GLU A 110 64.13 87.83 30.38
CA GLU A 110 63.27 86.73 30.81
C GLU A 110 61.86 86.86 30.20
N LEU A 111 61.27 88.06 30.24
CA LEU A 111 59.95 88.35 29.67
C LEU A 111 59.89 88.14 28.15
N LYS A 112 60.98 88.44 27.44
CA LYS A 112 61.09 88.17 25.99
C LYS A 112 61.17 86.67 25.68
N SER A 113 61.80 85.88 26.56
CA SER A 113 61.86 84.42 26.40
C SER A 113 60.51 83.73 26.65
N LEU A 114 59.77 84.21 27.66
CA LEU A 114 58.44 83.71 28.01
C LEU A 114 57.41 84.03 26.92
N LYS A 115 57.47 85.23 26.32
CA LYS A 115 56.59 85.59 25.19
C LYS A 115 56.74 84.64 24.00
N ARG A 116 57.97 84.26 23.63
CA ARG A 116 58.20 83.27 22.57
C ARG A 116 57.64 81.90 22.90
N LYS A 117 57.83 81.41 24.14
CA LYS A 117 57.24 80.14 24.57
C LYS A 117 55.71 80.12 24.51
N VAL A 118 55.05 81.25 24.80
CA VAL A 118 53.59 81.34 24.70
C VAL A 118 53.13 81.23 23.25
N GLU A 119 53.83 81.91 22.33
CA GLU A 119 53.54 81.85 20.89
C GLU A 119 53.74 80.43 20.32
N ASP A 120 54.83 79.75 20.69
CA ASP A 120 55.09 78.37 20.27
C ASP A 120 53.99 77.40 20.79
N LEU A 121 53.57 77.55 22.05
CA LEU A 121 52.51 76.71 22.65
C LEU A 121 51.12 76.99 22.06
N GLU A 122 50.84 78.21 21.61
CA GLU A 122 49.58 78.55 20.95
C GLU A 122 49.49 77.87 19.57
N ASN A 123 50.58 77.86 18.81
CA ASN A 123 50.66 77.14 17.53
C ASN A 123 50.51 75.61 17.71
N ASP A 124 51.20 75.01 18.69
CA ASP A 124 51.11 73.57 18.98
C ASP A 124 49.68 73.12 19.35
N VAL A 125 48.91 73.99 20.01
CA VAL A 125 47.51 73.70 20.37
C VAL A 125 46.60 73.75 19.15
N GLU A 126 46.83 74.69 18.23
CA GLU A 126 46.06 74.80 16.98
C GLU A 126 46.28 73.57 16.09
N ASP A 127 47.53 73.15 15.90
CA ASP A 127 47.88 71.94 15.13
C ASP A 127 47.23 70.68 15.71
N ALA A 128 47.24 70.53 17.05
CA ALA A 128 46.63 69.38 17.72
C ALA A 128 45.10 69.35 17.62
N GLU A 129 44.44 70.51 17.55
CA GLU A 129 42.99 70.61 17.35
C GLU A 129 42.57 70.20 15.93
N ASP A 130 43.37 70.57 14.93
CA ASP A 130 43.14 70.18 13.52
C ASP A 130 43.37 68.68 13.28
N ASP A 131 44.42 68.11 13.87
CA ASP A 131 44.69 66.66 13.81
C ASP A 131 43.53 65.84 14.39
N LYS A 132 42.98 66.29 15.53
CA LYS A 132 41.82 65.63 16.15
C LYS A 132 40.61 65.63 15.23
N LYS A 133 40.34 66.76 14.55
CA LYS A 133 39.21 66.90 13.62
C LYS A 133 39.36 65.98 12.41
N SER A 134 40.59 65.82 11.90
CA SER A 134 40.92 64.89 10.82
C SER A 134 40.65 63.42 11.21
N VAL A 135 41.07 63.03 12.42
CA VAL A 135 40.85 61.66 12.94
C VAL A 135 39.36 61.37 13.18
N GLU A 136 38.60 62.32 13.73
CA GLU A 136 37.15 62.14 13.94
C GLU A 136 36.38 61.95 12.62
N LYS A 137 36.79 62.66 11.55
CA LYS A 137 36.19 62.49 10.21
C LYS A 137 36.49 61.10 9.62
N LYS A 138 37.73 60.61 9.72
CA LYS A 138 38.12 59.26 9.27
C LYS A 138 37.37 58.16 10.02
N LEU A 139 37.22 58.32 11.33
CA LEU A 139 36.49 57.37 12.17
C LEU A 139 35.00 57.27 11.77
N LYS A 140 34.38 58.41 11.47
CA LYS A 140 32.98 58.45 11.03
C LYS A 140 32.80 57.71 9.70
N ALA A 141 33.69 57.96 8.74
CA ALA A 141 33.66 57.29 7.44
C ALA A 141 33.84 55.76 7.57
N GLN A 142 34.78 55.30 8.40
CA GLN A 142 34.97 53.86 8.64
C GLN A 142 33.77 53.19 9.32
N LYS A 143 33.06 53.92 10.19
CA LYS A 143 31.81 53.42 10.80
C LYS A 143 30.70 53.26 9.77
N GLU A 144 30.51 54.26 8.92
CA GLU A 144 29.51 54.22 7.85
C GLU A 144 29.81 53.06 6.87
N GLU A 145 31.09 52.81 6.56
CA GLU A 145 31.52 51.69 5.74
C GLU A 145 31.30 50.33 6.42
N PHE A 146 31.58 50.23 7.72
CA PHE A 146 31.30 49.03 8.52
C PHE A 146 29.80 48.71 8.58
N ASP A 147 28.96 49.72 8.84
CA ASP A 147 27.50 49.56 8.92
C ASP A 147 26.93 49.10 7.57
N LYS A 148 27.47 49.62 6.46
CA LYS A 148 27.12 49.18 5.11
C LYS A 148 27.52 47.72 4.86
N LEU A 149 28.78 47.35 5.12
CA LEU A 149 29.29 45.98 4.98
C LEU A 149 28.51 44.98 5.86
N PHE A 150 28.14 45.39 7.06
CA PHE A 150 27.34 44.58 7.97
C PHE A 150 25.93 44.34 7.42
N GLY A 151 25.30 45.38 6.86
CA GLY A 151 24.02 45.25 6.15
C GLY A 151 24.11 44.32 4.94
N ASP A 152 25.16 44.46 4.12
CA ASP A 152 25.39 43.61 2.94
C ASP A 152 25.61 42.14 3.36
N MET A 153 26.34 41.88 4.45
CA MET A 153 26.54 40.55 5.01
C MET A 153 25.23 39.93 5.50
N GLN A 154 24.37 40.69 6.19
CA GLN A 154 23.07 40.21 6.63
C GLN A 154 22.17 39.86 5.44
N HIS A 155 22.18 40.68 4.39
CA HIS A 155 21.46 40.41 3.14
C HIS A 155 21.98 39.14 2.46
N ALA A 156 23.30 38.97 2.36
CA ALA A 156 23.90 37.76 1.78
C ALA A 156 23.55 36.49 2.56
N GLN A 157 23.47 36.58 3.89
CA GLN A 157 23.11 35.44 4.75
C GLN A 157 21.63 35.04 4.59
N LEU A 158 20.72 36.00 4.45
CA LEU A 158 19.31 35.77 4.14
C LEU A 158 19.14 35.15 2.74
N GLU A 159 19.90 35.63 1.76
CA GLU A 159 19.87 35.09 0.39
C GLU A 159 20.40 33.66 0.33
N LEU A 160 21.46 33.35 1.08
CA LEU A 160 21.97 31.97 1.21
C LEU A 160 20.92 31.03 1.81
N GLN A 161 20.15 31.47 2.81
CA GLN A 161 19.05 30.68 3.36
C GLN A 161 17.91 30.47 2.35
N ARG A 162 17.57 31.50 1.57
CA ARG A 162 16.60 31.37 0.48
C ARG A 162 17.05 30.38 -0.59
N LEU A 163 18.30 30.48 -1.04
CA LEU A 163 18.87 29.59 -2.05
C LEU A 163 18.87 28.14 -1.57
N LYS A 164 19.23 27.87 -0.32
CA LYS A 164 19.12 26.52 0.28
C LYS A 164 17.70 25.99 0.27
N GLY A 165 16.70 26.82 0.61
CA GLY A 165 15.29 26.41 0.55
C GLY A 165 14.76 26.20 -0.87
N VAL A 166 15.32 26.88 -1.88
CA VAL A 166 15.01 26.65 -3.29
C VAL A 166 15.67 25.37 -3.79
N GLU A 167 16.92 25.11 -3.40
CA GLU A 167 17.66 23.89 -3.73
C GLU A 167 16.95 22.64 -3.19
N GLU A 168 16.51 22.67 -1.93
CA GLU A 168 15.75 21.57 -1.30
C GLU A 168 14.43 21.30 -2.07
N LYS A 169 13.66 22.35 -2.39
CA LYS A 169 12.44 22.22 -3.21
C LYS A 169 12.72 21.71 -4.62
N TYR A 170 13.84 22.10 -5.23
CA TYR A 170 14.23 21.63 -6.55
C TYR A 170 14.57 20.13 -6.52
N THR A 171 15.33 19.68 -5.52
CA THR A 171 15.66 18.26 -5.34
C THR A 171 14.43 17.39 -5.08
N ASP A 172 13.48 17.87 -4.27
CA ASP A 172 12.21 17.17 -4.05
C ASP A 172 11.36 17.09 -5.33
N SER A 173 11.34 18.17 -6.12
CA SER A 173 10.63 18.22 -7.41
C SER A 173 11.25 17.30 -8.45
N GLU A 174 12.59 17.20 -8.50
CA GLU A 174 13.32 16.32 -9.42
C GLU A 174 13.11 14.84 -9.05
N ALA A 175 13.18 14.51 -7.76
CA ALA A 175 12.87 13.16 -7.26
C ALA A 175 11.42 12.75 -7.56
N LEU A 176 10.46 13.67 -7.43
CA LEU A 176 9.05 13.43 -7.79
C LEU A 176 8.88 13.26 -9.31
N SER A 177 9.57 14.07 -10.11
CA SER A 177 9.54 13.98 -11.59
C SER A 177 10.07 12.63 -12.07
N GLU A 178 11.18 12.16 -11.51
CA GLU A 178 11.78 10.87 -11.85
C GLU A 178 10.86 9.70 -11.46
N LYS A 179 10.20 9.77 -10.30
CA LYS A 179 9.18 8.78 -9.90
C LYS A 179 8.02 8.72 -10.88
N ARG A 180 7.49 9.88 -11.29
CA ARG A 180 6.41 9.96 -12.28
C ARG A 180 6.83 9.47 -13.65
N LYS A 181 8.07 9.75 -14.07
CA LYS A 181 8.63 9.25 -15.32
C LYS A 181 8.67 7.72 -15.33
N LYS A 182 9.20 7.09 -14.27
CA LYS A 182 9.19 5.62 -14.10
C LYS A 182 7.78 5.05 -14.11
N ALA A 183 6.84 5.72 -13.43
CA ALA A 183 5.43 5.33 -13.44
C ALA A 183 4.80 5.38 -14.85
N ILE A 184 5.10 6.42 -15.64
CA ILE A 184 4.64 6.55 -17.03
C ILE A 184 5.28 5.49 -17.93
N GLU A 185 6.60 5.28 -17.81
CA GLU A 185 7.32 4.25 -18.56
C GLU A 185 6.74 2.86 -18.28
N PHE A 186 6.49 2.56 -17.01
CA PHE A 186 5.82 1.33 -16.59
C PHE A 186 4.43 1.18 -17.22
N VAL A 187 3.55 2.19 -17.12
CA VAL A 187 2.20 2.11 -17.69
C VAL A 187 2.23 1.97 -19.21
N SER A 188 3.10 2.74 -19.87
CA SER A 188 3.29 2.67 -21.32
C SER A 188 3.73 1.28 -21.76
N TYR A 189 4.64 0.66 -21.00
CA TYR A 189 5.05 -0.73 -21.22
C TYR A 189 3.87 -1.69 -21.06
N ILE A 190 3.13 -1.64 -19.94
CA ILE A 190 2.00 -2.56 -19.70
C ILE A 190 0.93 -2.50 -20.80
N LEU A 191 0.65 -1.31 -21.33
CA LEU A 191 -0.30 -1.14 -22.43
C LEU A 191 0.22 -1.74 -23.75
N SER A 192 1.52 -1.60 -24.02
CA SER A 192 2.16 -2.03 -25.28
C SER A 192 2.84 -3.40 -25.22
N ALA A 193 2.86 -4.05 -24.06
CA ALA A 193 3.63 -5.27 -23.84
C ALA A 193 3.20 -6.40 -24.79
N PRO A 194 4.17 -7.12 -25.38
CA PRO A 194 3.88 -8.18 -26.35
C PRO A 194 3.24 -9.39 -25.67
N VAL A 195 2.44 -10.13 -26.46
CA VAL A 195 1.88 -11.42 -26.03
C VAL A 195 3.02 -12.41 -25.76
N ALA A 196 2.95 -13.15 -24.66
CA ALA A 196 3.99 -14.10 -24.29
C ALA A 196 3.92 -15.38 -25.15
N ASN A 197 5.05 -15.78 -25.76
CA ASN A 197 5.19 -16.95 -26.65
C ASN A 197 4.89 -18.34 -26.03
N ARG A 198 4.60 -18.44 -24.72
CA ARG A 198 4.24 -19.72 -24.08
C ARG A 198 2.73 -19.91 -24.07
N SER A 199 2.27 -20.83 -24.92
CA SER A 199 0.89 -21.29 -25.06
C SER A 199 -0.11 -20.17 -24.82
N GLU A 200 -0.36 -19.35 -25.84
CA GLU A 200 -1.56 -18.55 -25.90
C GLU A 200 -2.73 -19.43 -25.48
N ARG A 201 -3.27 -19.19 -24.28
CA ARG A 201 -4.66 -19.54 -24.05
C ARG A 201 -5.42 -18.52 -24.85
N SER A 202 -5.79 -18.90 -26.07
CA SER A 202 -6.69 -18.08 -26.87
C SER A 202 -7.88 -17.71 -26.00
N SER A 203 -8.40 -16.48 -26.12
CA SER A 203 -9.64 -16.04 -25.47
C SER A 203 -10.76 -17.10 -25.60
N ARG A 204 -10.75 -17.86 -26.71
CA ARG A 204 -11.59 -19.03 -26.95
C ARG A 204 -11.49 -20.11 -25.86
N GLN A 205 -10.29 -20.51 -25.43
CA GLN A 205 -10.13 -21.57 -24.41
C GLN A 205 -10.66 -21.11 -23.05
N LEU A 206 -10.42 -19.85 -22.67
CA LEU A 206 -10.96 -19.28 -21.43
C LEU A 206 -12.50 -19.23 -21.47
N ASN A 207 -13.06 -18.78 -22.60
CA ASN A 207 -14.50 -18.78 -22.82
C ASN A 207 -15.11 -20.20 -22.80
N LEU A 208 -14.38 -21.22 -23.25
CA LEU A 208 -14.83 -22.61 -23.18
C LEU A 208 -14.86 -23.12 -21.73
N VAL A 209 -13.87 -22.76 -20.91
CA VAL A 209 -13.92 -23.07 -19.47
C VAL A 209 -15.15 -22.42 -18.82
N ASP A 210 -15.45 -21.17 -19.16
CA ASP A 210 -16.63 -20.46 -18.63
C ASP A 210 -17.94 -21.11 -19.07
N GLN A 211 -18.05 -21.54 -20.34
CA GLN A 211 -19.21 -22.28 -20.83
C GLN A 211 -19.40 -23.61 -20.12
N VAL A 212 -18.31 -24.38 -19.94
CA VAL A 212 -18.36 -25.65 -19.18
C VAL A 212 -18.82 -25.39 -17.74
N ALA A 213 -18.30 -24.34 -17.10
CA ALA A 213 -18.67 -23.98 -15.74
C ALA A 213 -20.13 -23.55 -15.63
N ALA A 214 -20.60 -22.71 -16.56
CA ALA A 214 -21.99 -22.27 -16.63
C ALA A 214 -22.93 -23.46 -16.84
N PHE A 215 -22.61 -24.38 -17.76
CA PHE A 215 -23.39 -25.60 -17.95
C PHE A 215 -23.46 -26.43 -16.66
N ILE A 216 -22.32 -26.68 -15.99
CA ILE A 216 -22.29 -27.47 -14.75
C ILE A 216 -23.11 -26.81 -13.65
N LYS A 217 -22.98 -25.49 -13.52
CA LYS A 217 -23.64 -24.71 -12.47
C LYS A 217 -25.15 -24.61 -12.69
N ASP A 218 -25.57 -24.30 -13.90
CA ASP A 218 -26.93 -23.90 -14.21
C ASP A 218 -27.69 -25.06 -14.87
N ASP A 219 -27.32 -25.44 -16.10
CA ASP A 219 -28.05 -26.43 -16.91
C ASP A 219 -28.05 -27.83 -16.29
N PHE A 220 -26.87 -28.35 -15.93
CA PHE A 220 -26.71 -29.66 -15.32
C PHE A 220 -27.42 -29.71 -13.95
N THR A 221 -27.19 -28.73 -13.07
CA THR A 221 -27.85 -28.72 -11.75
C THR A 221 -29.38 -28.70 -11.88
N LEU A 222 -29.91 -27.91 -12.82
CA LEU A 222 -31.34 -27.89 -13.10
C LEU A 222 -31.84 -29.24 -13.62
N LEU A 223 -31.14 -29.82 -14.61
CA LEU A 223 -31.50 -31.11 -15.20
C LEU A 223 -31.51 -32.24 -14.15
N MET A 224 -30.50 -32.30 -13.29
CA MET A 224 -30.47 -33.31 -12.22
C MET A 224 -31.63 -33.11 -11.24
N ARG A 225 -31.94 -31.86 -10.86
CA ARG A 225 -33.04 -31.53 -9.94
C ARG A 225 -34.40 -31.89 -10.53
N GLU A 226 -34.65 -31.56 -11.80
CA GLU A 226 -35.89 -31.90 -12.51
C GLU A 226 -36.14 -33.42 -12.57
N ASN A 227 -35.07 -34.22 -12.47
CA ASN A 227 -35.13 -35.67 -12.46
C ASN A 227 -34.97 -36.29 -11.06
N ASN A 228 -35.05 -35.48 -9.98
CA ASN A 228 -34.92 -35.90 -8.58
C ASN A 228 -33.55 -36.53 -8.22
N TRP A 229 -32.48 -36.12 -8.89
CA TRP A 229 -31.12 -36.54 -8.56
C TRP A 229 -30.42 -35.47 -7.71
N SER A 230 -29.89 -35.88 -6.57
CA SER A 230 -29.12 -35.00 -5.70
C SER A 230 -27.71 -34.79 -6.27
N VAL A 231 -27.30 -33.54 -6.40
CA VAL A 231 -25.92 -33.17 -6.77
C VAL A 231 -25.33 -32.29 -5.70
N ASN A 232 -24.18 -32.70 -5.16
CA ASN A 232 -23.46 -31.92 -4.18
C ASN A 232 -22.47 -31.01 -4.92
N GLN A 233 -22.94 -29.84 -5.37
CA GLN A 233 -22.07 -28.82 -5.93
C GLN A 233 -21.80 -27.73 -4.90
N ASN A 234 -20.60 -27.75 -4.33
CA ASN A 234 -20.09 -26.61 -3.60
C ASN A 234 -19.64 -25.53 -4.61
N ARG A 235 -20.19 -24.32 -4.48
CA ARG A 235 -19.87 -23.18 -5.35
C ARG A 235 -18.39 -22.78 -5.25
N GLU A 236 -17.82 -22.79 -4.04
CA GLU A 236 -16.42 -22.44 -3.80
C GLU A 236 -15.48 -23.44 -4.52
N ASP A 237 -15.83 -24.74 -4.49
CA ASP A 237 -15.07 -25.78 -5.16
C ASP A 237 -15.18 -25.71 -6.69
N LEU A 238 -16.34 -25.31 -7.23
CA LEU A 238 -16.51 -25.08 -8.68
C LEU A 238 -15.73 -23.85 -9.16
N GLU A 239 -15.77 -22.74 -8.43
CA GLU A 239 -14.97 -21.55 -8.74
C GLU A 239 -13.46 -21.88 -8.73
N ARG A 240 -13.03 -22.73 -7.79
CA ARG A 240 -11.66 -23.23 -7.75
C ARG A 240 -11.32 -24.15 -8.92
N PHE A 241 -12.24 -25.02 -9.33
CA PHE A 241 -12.08 -25.86 -10.52
C PHE A 241 -11.86 -24.99 -11.77
N VAL A 242 -12.67 -23.94 -11.93
CA VAL A 242 -12.55 -22.97 -13.01
C VAL A 242 -11.19 -22.29 -12.99
N ALA A 243 -10.73 -21.82 -11.83
CA ALA A 243 -9.40 -21.23 -11.69
C ALA A 243 -8.29 -22.22 -12.09
N ASN A 244 -8.35 -23.48 -11.64
CA ASN A 244 -7.39 -24.52 -12.02
C ASN A 244 -7.39 -24.82 -13.53
N GLN A 245 -8.54 -24.76 -14.19
CA GLN A 245 -8.60 -24.89 -15.65
C GLN A 245 -8.03 -23.64 -16.34
N LYS A 246 -8.36 -22.44 -15.85
CA LYS A 246 -7.95 -21.14 -16.41
C LYS A 246 -6.51 -20.73 -16.12
N LYS A 247 -5.79 -21.37 -15.18
CA LYS A 247 -4.44 -20.97 -14.76
C LYS A 247 -3.43 -22.12 -14.79
N THR A 248 -2.59 -22.18 -15.84
CA THR A 248 -1.61 -23.28 -16.06
C THR A 248 -0.60 -23.40 -14.93
N TRP A 249 -0.24 -22.30 -14.30
CA TRP A 249 0.75 -22.26 -13.22
C TRP A 249 0.22 -22.83 -11.91
N ILE A 250 -1.08 -23.06 -11.74
CA ILE A 250 -1.64 -23.81 -10.58
C ILE A 250 -2.28 -25.14 -10.98
N LYS A 251 -2.54 -25.36 -12.28
CA LYS A 251 -3.07 -26.62 -12.79
C LYS A 251 -2.18 -27.78 -12.39
N ASP A 252 -2.79 -28.79 -11.79
CA ASP A 252 -2.13 -30.03 -11.34
C ASP A 252 -1.07 -29.87 -10.25
N LYS A 253 -1.10 -28.75 -9.54
CA LYS A 253 -0.19 -28.40 -8.46
C LYS A 253 -0.98 -28.09 -7.18
N THR A 254 -0.38 -28.35 -6.02
CA THR A 254 -0.90 -27.82 -4.76
C THR A 254 -0.64 -26.31 -4.71
N ALA A 255 -1.66 -25.48 -4.60
CA ALA A 255 -1.49 -24.03 -4.52
C ALA A 255 -1.51 -23.57 -3.06
N VAL A 256 -0.50 -22.81 -2.61
CA VAL A 256 -0.45 -22.28 -1.23
C VAL A 256 -0.28 -20.76 -1.25
N ALA A 257 -0.96 -20.06 -0.34
CA ALA A 257 -0.83 -18.61 -0.21
C ALA A 257 -0.10 -18.22 1.07
N PHE A 258 0.82 -17.27 0.99
CA PHE A 258 1.35 -16.57 2.16
C PHE A 258 0.56 -15.28 2.37
N ILE A 259 -0.17 -15.19 3.47
CA ILE A 259 -1.06 -14.08 3.81
C ILE A 259 -0.65 -13.46 5.15
N GLY A 260 -0.99 -12.20 5.38
CA GLY A 260 -0.64 -11.51 6.63
C GLY A 260 -0.37 -10.02 6.43
N GLU A 261 -0.17 -9.31 7.53
CA GLU A 261 0.00 -7.86 7.55
C GLU A 261 1.23 -7.38 6.77
N PHE A 262 1.27 -6.08 6.48
CA PHE A 262 2.42 -5.46 5.84
C PHE A 262 3.69 -5.69 6.67
N SER A 263 4.80 -5.95 5.97
CA SER A 263 6.13 -6.13 6.58
C SER A 263 6.29 -7.33 7.55
N SER A 264 5.34 -8.28 7.55
CA SER A 264 5.45 -9.55 8.31
C SER A 264 6.51 -10.52 7.76
N GLY A 265 7.04 -10.25 6.56
CA GLY A 265 8.12 -11.03 5.93
C GLY A 265 7.65 -12.14 4.98
N LYS A 266 6.43 -12.06 4.43
CA LYS A 266 5.89 -12.99 3.43
C LYS A 266 6.84 -13.21 2.24
N THR A 267 7.17 -12.14 1.51
CA THR A 267 8.07 -12.18 0.35
C THR A 267 9.48 -12.67 0.72
N SER A 268 9.96 -12.41 1.95
CA SER A 268 11.24 -12.95 2.43
C SER A 268 11.22 -14.46 2.62
N ILE A 269 10.12 -15.03 3.12
CA ILE A 269 9.92 -16.49 3.20
C ILE A 269 9.87 -17.09 1.80
N VAL A 270 9.15 -16.46 0.87
CA VAL A 270 9.09 -16.89 -0.53
C VAL A 270 10.48 -16.91 -1.16
N ASN A 271 11.26 -15.83 -1.00
CA ASN A 271 12.65 -15.75 -1.49
C ASN A 271 13.56 -16.83 -0.90
N ARG A 272 13.33 -17.23 0.35
CA ARG A 272 14.03 -18.35 0.99
C ARG A 272 13.69 -19.69 0.36
N ILE A 273 12.43 -19.93 0.03
CA ILE A 273 11.99 -21.13 -0.69
C ILE A 273 12.62 -21.16 -2.08
N LEU A 274 12.60 -20.04 -2.80
CA LEU A 274 13.18 -19.94 -4.14
C LEU A 274 14.68 -20.25 -4.12
N LYS A 275 15.46 -19.61 -3.24
CA LYS A 275 16.90 -19.87 -3.08
C LYS A 275 17.23 -21.31 -2.70
N ALA A 276 16.38 -21.96 -1.90
CA ALA A 276 16.60 -23.34 -1.49
C ALA A 276 16.51 -24.31 -2.68
N GLY A 277 15.64 -24.04 -3.66
CA GLY A 277 15.45 -24.92 -4.81
C GLY A 277 16.16 -24.47 -6.09
N ASN A 278 16.65 -23.23 -6.13
CA ASN A 278 17.57 -22.71 -7.13
C ASN A 278 18.47 -21.63 -6.48
N PRO A 279 19.74 -21.94 -6.19
CA PRO A 279 20.67 -20.99 -5.56
C PRO A 279 20.89 -19.69 -6.35
N ASN A 280 20.66 -19.74 -7.67
CA ASN A 280 20.81 -18.60 -8.59
C ASN A 280 19.46 -17.91 -8.88
N ALA A 281 18.40 -18.21 -8.12
CA ALA A 281 17.11 -17.57 -8.30
C ALA A 281 17.19 -16.06 -8.04
N THR A 282 16.70 -15.27 -9.00
CA THR A 282 16.49 -13.82 -8.82
C THR A 282 15.52 -13.60 -7.67
N LEU A 283 15.82 -12.70 -6.74
CA LEU A 283 14.93 -12.47 -5.60
C LEU A 283 13.78 -11.53 -5.96
N LEU A 284 12.60 -11.80 -5.41
CA LEU A 284 11.51 -10.83 -5.43
C LEU A 284 11.89 -9.60 -4.60
N PRO A 285 11.44 -8.39 -4.99
CA PRO A 285 11.71 -7.17 -4.24
C PRO A 285 11.24 -7.27 -2.77
N THR A 286 12.16 -7.12 -1.82
CA THR A 286 11.86 -7.06 -0.39
C THR A 286 12.21 -5.68 0.15
N SER A 287 11.27 -4.73 0.15
CA SER A 287 11.42 -3.44 0.83
C SER A 287 10.81 -3.48 2.24
N SER A 288 11.17 -2.50 3.08
CA SER A 288 10.57 -2.31 4.41
C SER A 288 9.17 -1.67 4.35
N LYS A 289 8.78 -1.14 3.18
CA LYS A 289 7.43 -0.68 2.83
C LYS A 289 6.68 -1.85 2.18
N ALA A 290 5.36 -1.73 2.00
CA ALA A 290 4.58 -2.84 1.41
C ALA A 290 5.17 -3.24 0.04
N THR A 291 5.52 -4.52 -0.11
CA THR A 291 6.39 -5.03 -1.19
C THR A 291 5.61 -5.54 -2.40
N THR A 292 4.42 -6.06 -2.16
CA THR A 292 3.58 -6.69 -3.18
C THR A 292 2.27 -5.90 -3.24
N ALA A 293 2.01 -5.24 -4.37
CA ALA A 293 0.73 -4.55 -4.64
C ALA A 293 -0.14 -5.32 -5.65
N ILE A 294 0.48 -6.23 -6.41
CA ILE A 294 -0.18 -7.09 -7.40
C ILE A 294 0.03 -8.55 -6.97
N PRO A 295 -1.03 -9.38 -6.89
CA PRO A 295 -0.90 -10.80 -6.59
C PRO A 295 0.09 -11.47 -7.55
N THR A 296 1.06 -12.20 -7.00
CA THR A 296 2.14 -12.82 -7.77
C THR A 296 2.14 -14.33 -7.58
N TYR A 297 1.85 -15.05 -8.66
CA TYR A 297 1.96 -16.51 -8.73
C TYR A 297 3.40 -16.90 -9.05
N ILE A 298 3.89 -17.92 -8.35
CA ILE A 298 5.25 -18.42 -8.52
C ILE A 298 5.18 -19.93 -8.64
N SER A 299 5.68 -20.45 -9.74
CA SER A 299 5.49 -21.85 -10.10
C SER A 299 6.72 -22.45 -10.77
N SER A 300 6.95 -23.73 -10.50
CA SER A 300 8.00 -24.48 -11.17
C SER A 300 7.61 -24.81 -12.61
N VAL A 301 8.53 -24.61 -13.55
CA VAL A 301 8.43 -25.13 -14.93
C VAL A 301 9.64 -26.01 -15.23
N GLY A 302 9.53 -26.90 -16.23
CA GLY A 302 10.52 -27.93 -16.52
C GLY A 302 11.98 -27.46 -16.60
N ASN A 303 12.90 -28.43 -16.48
CA ASN A 303 14.34 -28.21 -16.35
C ASN A 303 14.91 -27.24 -17.40
N ASN A 304 15.89 -26.42 -16.98
CA ASN A 304 16.65 -25.48 -17.82
C ASN A 304 15.88 -24.30 -18.42
N THR A 305 14.77 -23.87 -17.79
CA THR A 305 14.11 -22.61 -18.19
C THR A 305 14.66 -21.45 -17.36
N ARG A 306 15.11 -20.36 -18.02
CA ARG A 306 15.37 -19.07 -17.35
C ARG A 306 14.10 -18.56 -16.65
N PRO A 307 14.21 -17.80 -15.54
CA PRO A 307 13.03 -17.20 -14.92
C PRO A 307 12.33 -16.31 -15.94
N GLN A 308 11.03 -16.53 -16.10
CA GLN A 308 10.18 -15.76 -16.97
C GLN A 308 9.11 -15.05 -16.14
N TYR A 309 9.04 -13.73 -16.30
CA TYR A 309 7.95 -12.93 -15.77
C TYR A 309 6.94 -12.65 -16.87
N THR A 310 5.66 -12.83 -16.51
CA THR A 310 4.52 -12.47 -17.33
C THR A 310 3.47 -11.82 -16.45
N PHE A 311 2.57 -11.04 -17.03
CA PHE A 311 1.39 -10.56 -16.32
C PHE A 311 0.13 -10.91 -17.10
N ILE A 312 -0.97 -11.06 -16.39
CA ILE A 312 -2.30 -11.24 -16.98
C ILE A 312 -3.01 -9.90 -16.95
N ALA A 313 -3.34 -9.38 -18.14
CA ALA A 313 -4.10 -8.15 -18.29
C ALA A 313 -5.60 -8.40 -18.02
N LYS A 314 -6.40 -7.33 -17.99
CA LYS A 314 -7.85 -7.42 -17.74
C LYS A 314 -8.64 -8.18 -18.79
N ASP A 315 -8.14 -8.23 -20.02
CA ASP A 315 -8.70 -9.03 -21.11
C ASP A 315 -8.26 -10.51 -21.03
N GLU A 316 -7.66 -10.93 -19.90
CA GLU A 316 -7.06 -12.24 -19.65
C GLU A 316 -5.89 -12.59 -20.58
N SER A 317 -5.37 -11.65 -21.36
CA SER A 317 -4.19 -11.87 -22.20
C SER A 317 -2.94 -12.01 -21.33
N ARG A 318 -2.10 -13.00 -21.68
CA ARG A 318 -0.80 -13.22 -21.04
C ARG A 318 0.27 -12.44 -21.79
N LYS A 319 0.83 -11.42 -21.15
CA LYS A 319 1.84 -10.54 -21.72
C LYS A 319 3.21 -10.76 -21.08
N ALA A 320 4.27 -10.61 -21.86
CA ALA A 320 5.63 -10.69 -21.36
C ALA A 320 5.93 -9.51 -20.43
N LEU A 321 6.75 -9.75 -19.41
CA LEU A 321 7.24 -8.71 -18.52
C LEU A 321 8.77 -8.77 -18.50
N GLU A 322 9.41 -7.72 -18.98
CA GLU A 322 10.87 -7.62 -19.00
C GLU A 322 11.45 -7.44 -17.60
N ASP A 323 12.63 -8.02 -17.35
CA ASP A 323 13.29 -7.99 -16.04
C ASP A 323 13.49 -6.55 -15.51
N LYS A 324 13.84 -5.60 -16.40
CA LYS A 324 13.97 -4.18 -16.05
C LYS A 324 12.66 -3.60 -15.50
N ILE A 325 11.53 -3.95 -16.11
CA ILE A 325 10.21 -3.50 -15.70
C ILE A 325 9.79 -4.16 -14.37
N VAL A 326 10.21 -5.41 -14.13
CA VAL A 326 9.99 -6.10 -12.83
C VAL A 326 10.70 -5.37 -11.69
N GLU A 327 11.92 -4.89 -11.90
CA GLU A 327 12.65 -4.09 -10.90
C GLU A 327 11.96 -2.73 -10.64
N GLU A 328 11.33 -2.17 -11.67
CA GLU A 328 10.56 -0.93 -11.60
C GLU A 328 9.16 -1.11 -10.96
N MET A 329 8.65 -2.34 -10.82
CA MET A 329 7.43 -2.70 -10.07
C MET A 329 7.60 -2.58 -8.54
N SER A 330 8.18 -1.50 -8.06
CA SER A 330 8.16 -1.16 -6.65
C SER A 330 6.80 -0.58 -6.29
N LYS A 331 6.31 -0.81 -5.06
CA LYS A 331 5.11 -0.13 -4.58
C LYS A 331 5.19 1.40 -4.71
N GLU A 332 6.38 1.98 -4.57
CA GLU A 332 6.56 3.44 -4.72
C GLU A 332 6.27 3.91 -6.15
N THR A 333 6.63 3.12 -7.15
CA THR A 333 6.27 3.37 -8.56
C THR A 333 4.77 3.14 -8.79
N LEU A 334 4.21 2.10 -8.16
CA LEU A 334 2.81 1.71 -8.33
C LEU A 334 1.82 2.65 -7.62
N ASP A 335 2.19 3.24 -6.47
CA ASP A 335 1.36 4.19 -5.72
C ASP A 335 1.13 5.50 -6.50
N GLU A 336 2.08 5.91 -7.35
CA GLU A 336 1.92 7.06 -8.25
C GLU A 336 0.94 6.77 -9.41
N VAL A 337 0.69 5.48 -9.71
CA VAL A 337 -0.21 5.08 -10.78
C VAL A 337 -1.58 4.73 -10.22
N ARG A 338 -2.50 5.69 -10.34
CA ARG A 338 -3.91 5.43 -10.07
C ARG A 338 -4.47 4.44 -11.08
N GLY A 339 -5.12 3.39 -10.59
CA GLY A 339 -5.84 2.43 -11.45
C GLY A 339 -4.99 1.27 -11.97
N MET A 340 -3.83 0.96 -11.37
CA MET A 340 -3.04 -0.23 -11.73
C MET A 340 -3.84 -1.53 -11.73
N ASP A 341 -4.80 -1.61 -10.82
CA ASP A 341 -5.75 -2.70 -10.70
C ASP A 341 -6.70 -2.85 -11.88
N GLN A 342 -6.78 -1.85 -12.75
CA GLN A 342 -7.52 -1.87 -14.00
C GLN A 342 -6.65 -2.31 -15.19
N LEU A 343 -5.34 -2.47 -14.99
CA LEU A 343 -4.41 -2.87 -16.04
C LEU A 343 -3.98 -4.33 -15.87
N ILE A 344 -3.72 -4.76 -14.64
CA ILE A 344 -3.14 -6.07 -14.34
C ILE A 344 -4.00 -6.81 -13.32
N ASN A 345 -4.35 -8.06 -13.63
CA ASN A 345 -5.02 -8.98 -12.70
C ASN A 345 -3.99 -9.58 -11.73
N TYR A 346 -2.92 -10.17 -12.25
CA TYR A 346 -1.86 -10.78 -11.44
C TYR A 346 -0.57 -10.97 -12.27
N VAL A 347 0.55 -11.08 -11.58
CA VAL A 347 1.86 -11.42 -12.15
C VAL A 347 2.09 -12.92 -12.00
N VAL A 348 2.75 -13.52 -12.98
CA VAL A 348 3.14 -14.94 -12.97
C VAL A 348 4.63 -15.03 -13.23
N ARG A 349 5.35 -15.60 -12.28
CA ARG A 349 6.75 -15.98 -12.37
C ARG A 349 6.87 -17.49 -12.53
N GLU A 350 7.51 -17.92 -13.60
CA GLU A 350 7.80 -19.32 -13.86
C GLU A 350 9.33 -19.52 -13.95
N GLU A 351 9.87 -20.48 -13.19
CA GLU A 351 11.28 -20.83 -13.26
C GLU A 351 11.51 -22.31 -12.95
N ALA A 352 12.65 -22.87 -13.35
CA ALA A 352 13.04 -24.19 -12.88
C ALA A 352 13.47 -24.09 -11.40
N ASN A 353 12.68 -24.70 -10.50
CA ASN A 353 12.93 -24.66 -9.07
C ASN A 353 12.54 -25.98 -8.40
N ALA A 354 13.52 -26.70 -7.84
CA ALA A 354 13.29 -28.01 -7.24
C ALA A 354 12.41 -27.94 -5.98
N SER A 355 12.48 -26.82 -5.26
CA SER A 355 11.64 -26.56 -4.09
C SER A 355 10.21 -26.21 -4.48
N LEU A 356 9.84 -26.08 -5.74
CA LEU A 356 8.45 -25.80 -6.17
C LEU A 356 7.84 -26.99 -6.95
N ASN A 357 8.47 -28.17 -6.88
CA ASN A 357 7.98 -29.35 -7.56
C ASN A 357 6.62 -29.79 -6.99
N GLY A 358 5.61 -29.83 -7.85
CA GLY A 358 4.26 -30.25 -7.47
C GLY A 358 3.43 -29.21 -6.71
N PHE A 359 3.94 -27.99 -6.49
CA PHE A 359 3.18 -26.93 -5.86
C PHE A 359 3.44 -25.54 -6.45
N SER A 360 2.62 -24.57 -6.08
CA SER A 360 2.73 -23.19 -6.53
C SER A 360 2.44 -22.25 -5.38
N ILE A 361 3.20 -21.16 -5.33
CA ILE A 361 3.08 -20.16 -4.28
C ILE A 361 2.33 -18.97 -4.85
N LEU A 362 1.37 -18.49 -4.08
CA LEU A 362 0.77 -17.19 -4.26
C LEU A 362 1.34 -16.23 -3.21
N ASP A 363 2.13 -15.24 -3.66
CA ASP A 363 2.48 -14.08 -2.84
C ASP A 363 1.39 -13.02 -3.00
N THR A 364 0.66 -12.73 -1.93
CA THR A 364 -0.43 -11.76 -1.95
C THR A 364 0.05 -10.39 -1.48
N PRO A 365 -0.60 -9.30 -1.93
CA PRO A 365 -0.51 -8.03 -1.24
C PRO A 365 -0.81 -8.19 0.26
N GLY A 366 -0.23 -7.31 1.08
CA GLY A 366 -0.43 -7.37 2.53
C GLY A 366 -1.91 -7.22 2.86
N PHE A 367 -2.43 -8.17 3.64
CA PHE A 367 -3.82 -8.13 4.08
C PHE A 367 -3.96 -7.02 5.12
N SER A 368 -4.46 -5.86 4.69
CA SER A 368 -4.78 -4.72 5.56
C SER A 368 -6.29 -4.63 5.71
N SER A 369 -6.77 -4.68 6.96
CA SER A 369 -8.20 -4.59 7.26
C SER A 369 -8.83 -3.23 6.94
N ASN A 370 -8.03 -2.23 6.59
CA ASN A 370 -8.47 -0.84 6.45
C ASN A 370 -8.70 -0.42 5.00
N ASP A 371 -8.33 -1.25 4.02
CA ASP A 371 -8.60 -1.01 2.60
C ASP A 371 -9.56 -2.09 2.06
N ALA A 372 -10.78 -1.68 1.73
CA ALA A 372 -11.83 -2.56 1.24
C ALA A 372 -11.47 -3.19 -0.13
N LYS A 373 -10.71 -2.48 -0.97
CA LYS A 373 -10.30 -2.96 -2.29
C LYS A 373 -9.22 -4.04 -2.19
N ASP A 374 -8.27 -3.87 -1.27
CA ASP A 374 -7.22 -4.89 -1.03
C ASP A 374 -7.82 -6.18 -0.48
N LYS A 375 -8.87 -6.07 0.34
CA LYS A 375 -9.58 -7.21 0.92
C LYS A 375 -10.29 -8.06 -0.13
N GLU A 376 -11.10 -7.46 -1.01
CA GLU A 376 -11.85 -8.18 -2.03
C GLU A 376 -10.92 -8.94 -2.99
N ARG A 377 -9.87 -8.27 -3.48
CA ARG A 377 -8.85 -8.90 -4.33
C ARG A 377 -8.12 -10.04 -3.65
N THR A 378 -7.75 -9.87 -2.38
CA THR A 378 -7.07 -10.93 -1.64
C THR A 378 -7.99 -12.14 -1.47
N LEU A 379 -9.29 -11.94 -1.22
CA LEU A 379 -10.24 -13.04 -1.07
C LEU A 379 -10.43 -13.85 -2.35
N GLU A 380 -10.60 -13.19 -3.50
CA GLU A 380 -10.75 -13.87 -4.80
C GLU A 380 -9.56 -14.77 -5.10
N VAL A 381 -8.34 -14.24 -4.97
CA VAL A 381 -7.12 -14.95 -5.34
C VAL A 381 -6.77 -16.01 -4.30
N VAL A 382 -7.07 -15.77 -3.02
CA VAL A 382 -6.89 -16.75 -1.94
C VAL A 382 -7.86 -17.92 -2.08
N ASN A 383 -9.05 -17.73 -2.66
CA ASN A 383 -10.02 -18.79 -2.93
C ASN A 383 -9.52 -19.86 -3.93
N GLU A 384 -8.39 -19.63 -4.59
CA GLU A 384 -7.80 -20.59 -5.52
C GLU A 384 -6.86 -21.61 -4.82
N CYS A 385 -6.32 -21.27 -3.65
CA CYS A 385 -5.31 -22.07 -2.95
C CYS A 385 -5.87 -23.30 -2.20
N ASP A 386 -5.07 -24.36 -2.06
CA ASP A 386 -5.36 -25.52 -1.20
C ASP A 386 -5.16 -25.25 0.29
N ALA A 387 -4.21 -24.38 0.64
CA ALA A 387 -3.90 -24.04 2.04
C ALA A 387 -3.34 -22.62 2.18
N LEU A 388 -3.48 -22.08 3.38
CA LEU A 388 -3.10 -20.72 3.74
C LEU A 388 -2.03 -20.71 4.82
N PHE A 389 -1.00 -19.89 4.64
CA PHE A 389 0.08 -19.67 5.59
C PHE A 389 0.02 -18.23 6.08
N TRP A 390 -0.52 -18.03 7.28
CA TRP A 390 -0.67 -16.72 7.90
C TRP A 390 0.61 -16.29 8.60
N VAL A 391 1.34 -15.37 8.00
CA VAL A 391 2.63 -14.86 8.49
C VAL A 391 2.42 -13.72 9.47
N VAL A 392 2.85 -13.94 10.72
CA VAL A 392 2.81 -12.98 11.83
C VAL A 392 4.24 -12.59 12.19
N ASP A 393 4.51 -11.30 12.31
CA ASP A 393 5.77 -10.83 12.88
C ASP A 393 5.77 -11.07 14.40
N VAL A 394 6.77 -11.77 14.95
CA VAL A 394 6.87 -11.96 16.41
C VAL A 394 6.94 -10.63 17.18
N ASN A 395 7.37 -9.55 16.51
CA ASN A 395 7.48 -8.21 17.07
C ASN A 395 6.13 -7.49 17.17
N SER A 396 5.14 -7.81 16.31
CA SER A 396 3.79 -7.24 16.42
C SER A 396 3.01 -7.82 17.60
N GLY A 397 3.36 -9.04 18.03
CA GLY A 397 2.91 -9.63 19.30
C GLY A 397 1.42 -10.01 19.37
N THR A 398 0.67 -9.91 18.28
CA THR A 398 -0.71 -10.40 18.16
C THR A 398 -1.13 -10.50 16.69
N ILE A 399 -2.18 -11.26 16.41
CA ILE A 399 -2.89 -11.18 15.12
C ILE A 399 -3.95 -10.08 15.23
N ASN A 400 -4.09 -9.27 14.17
CA ASN A 400 -5.14 -8.28 14.04
C ASN A 400 -6.52 -8.95 13.98
N GLN A 401 -7.41 -8.52 14.89
CA GLN A 401 -8.72 -9.14 15.09
C GLN A 401 -9.66 -8.94 13.89
N THR A 402 -9.56 -7.81 13.20
CA THR A 402 -10.39 -7.51 12.02
C THR A 402 -10.03 -8.47 10.89
N SER A 403 -8.74 -8.80 10.74
CA SER A 403 -8.26 -9.79 9.80
C SER A 403 -8.76 -11.20 10.11
N LEU A 404 -8.74 -11.60 11.39
CA LEU A 404 -9.28 -12.90 11.82
C LEU A 404 -10.77 -13.07 11.52
N ALA A 405 -11.57 -12.00 11.67
CA ALA A 405 -13.01 -12.05 11.36
C ALA A 405 -13.27 -12.33 9.87
N VAL A 406 -12.46 -11.73 8.99
CA VAL A 406 -12.54 -11.98 7.55
C VAL A 406 -12.14 -13.41 7.21
N ILE A 407 -11.04 -13.90 7.76
CA ILE A 407 -10.60 -15.29 7.53
C ILE A 407 -11.67 -16.27 7.98
N LYS A 408 -12.22 -16.09 9.19
CA LYS A 408 -13.24 -17.00 9.72
C LYS A 408 -14.46 -17.09 8.82
N LYS A 409 -14.89 -15.96 8.28
CA LYS A 409 -16.13 -15.86 7.50
C LYS A 409 -15.94 -16.32 6.05
N GLU A 410 -14.82 -15.94 5.45
CA GLU A 410 -14.62 -16.03 4.00
C GLU A 410 -13.67 -17.17 3.59
N LEU A 411 -12.93 -17.80 4.53
CA LEU A 411 -11.89 -18.79 4.21
C LEU A 411 -12.09 -20.11 4.95
N LYS A 412 -12.67 -21.10 4.27
CA LYS A 412 -12.86 -22.48 4.78
C LYS A 412 -11.72 -23.42 4.37
N LYS A 413 -10.47 -23.00 4.63
CA LYS A 413 -9.28 -23.70 4.13
C LYS A 413 -8.36 -24.14 5.27
N PRO A 414 -7.54 -25.20 5.07
CA PRO A 414 -6.44 -25.51 5.97
C PRO A 414 -5.56 -24.27 6.21
N LEU A 415 -5.52 -23.80 7.46
CA LEU A 415 -4.80 -22.62 7.89
C LEU A 415 -3.59 -23.02 8.74
N TYR A 416 -2.41 -22.54 8.37
CA TYR A 416 -1.18 -22.66 9.13
C TYR A 416 -0.73 -21.28 9.57
N ILE A 417 -0.24 -21.15 10.81
CA ILE A 417 0.29 -19.88 11.30
C ILE A 417 1.82 -19.94 11.23
N VAL A 418 2.44 -18.92 10.63
CA VAL A 418 3.90 -18.78 10.60
C VAL A 418 4.27 -17.60 11.48
N VAL A 419 4.83 -17.87 12.65
CA VAL A 419 5.42 -16.84 13.52
C VAL A 419 6.84 -16.58 13.03
N ASN A 420 7.01 -15.46 12.34
CA ASN A 420 8.24 -15.09 11.65
C ASN A 420 9.14 -14.17 12.49
N LYS A 421 10.42 -14.06 12.12
CA LYS A 421 11.46 -13.27 12.80
C LYS A 421 11.72 -13.69 14.24
N VAL A 422 11.54 -14.98 14.55
CA VAL A 422 11.72 -15.50 15.92
C VAL A 422 13.14 -15.32 16.47
N ASP A 423 14.12 -15.13 15.59
CA ASP A 423 15.51 -14.82 15.94
C ASP A 423 15.71 -13.42 16.54
N SER A 424 14.69 -12.54 16.46
CA SER A 424 14.70 -11.21 17.05
C SER A 424 14.38 -11.17 18.55
N LYS A 425 13.93 -12.30 19.13
CA LYS A 425 13.52 -12.38 20.55
C LYS A 425 14.08 -13.63 21.23
N ALA A 426 14.14 -13.60 22.56
CA ALA A 426 14.50 -14.79 23.33
C ALA A 426 13.42 -15.87 23.21
N THR A 427 13.79 -17.15 23.27
CA THR A 427 12.85 -18.28 23.11
C THR A 427 11.64 -18.17 24.05
N SER A 428 11.86 -17.76 25.30
CA SER A 428 10.78 -17.55 26.28
C SER A 428 9.78 -16.47 25.89
N GLU A 429 10.21 -15.45 25.15
CA GLU A 429 9.32 -14.40 24.65
C GLU A 429 8.55 -14.85 23.42
N VAL A 430 9.21 -15.60 22.52
CA VAL A 430 8.55 -16.25 21.39
C VAL A 430 7.43 -17.18 21.88
N ASP A 431 7.69 -17.96 22.94
CA ASP A 431 6.68 -18.83 23.56
C ASP A 431 5.47 -18.05 24.07
N LYS A 432 5.68 -16.88 24.69
CA LYS A 432 4.58 -16.01 25.14
C LYS A 432 3.74 -15.51 23.96
N VAL A 433 4.39 -15.11 22.87
CA VAL A 433 3.69 -14.65 21.65
C VAL A 433 2.88 -15.79 21.02
N VAL A 434 3.46 -16.99 20.92
CA VAL A 434 2.77 -18.17 20.39
C VAL A 434 1.53 -18.51 21.24
N ARG A 435 1.66 -18.58 22.56
CA ARG A 435 0.51 -18.84 23.46
C ARG A 435 -0.61 -17.81 23.29
N LYS A 436 -0.25 -16.53 23.19
CA LYS A 436 -1.21 -15.45 22.97
C LYS A 436 -1.92 -15.58 21.61
N ILE A 437 -1.21 -16.00 20.56
CA ILE A 437 -1.81 -16.29 19.25
C ILE A 437 -2.79 -17.45 19.35
N GLU A 438 -2.41 -18.54 20.02
CA GLU A 438 -3.29 -19.70 20.24
C GLU A 438 -4.56 -19.33 21.00
N GLU A 439 -4.43 -18.57 22.10
CA GLU A 439 -5.57 -18.03 22.86
C GLU A 439 -6.47 -17.17 21.97
N THR A 440 -5.88 -16.30 21.14
CA THR A 440 -6.64 -15.42 20.25
C THR A 440 -7.43 -16.21 19.20
N LEU A 441 -6.81 -17.21 18.58
CA LEU A 441 -7.46 -18.08 17.60
C LEU A 441 -8.59 -18.89 18.24
N ARG A 442 -8.34 -19.44 19.44
CA ARG A 442 -9.33 -20.21 20.21
C ARG A 442 -10.53 -19.34 20.60
N ASN A 443 -10.29 -18.15 21.16
CA ASN A 443 -11.33 -17.22 21.58
C ASN A 443 -12.19 -16.74 20.40
N LYS A 444 -11.61 -16.63 19.20
CA LYS A 444 -12.35 -16.27 17.98
C LYS A 444 -12.96 -17.48 17.28
N GLY A 445 -12.65 -18.70 17.70
CA GLY A 445 -13.12 -19.94 17.07
C GLY A 445 -12.62 -20.09 15.63
N VAL A 446 -11.35 -19.76 15.38
CA VAL A 446 -10.70 -19.92 14.08
C VAL A 446 -9.90 -21.24 14.10
N PRO A 447 -10.28 -22.26 13.30
CA PRO A 447 -9.53 -23.50 13.23
C PRO A 447 -8.19 -23.30 12.51
N TYR A 448 -7.14 -23.96 12.99
CA TYR A 448 -5.82 -23.96 12.37
C TYR A 448 -5.19 -25.36 12.50
N GLN A 449 -4.30 -25.70 11.56
CA GLN A 449 -3.65 -27.01 11.45
C GLN A 449 -2.33 -27.07 12.22
N GLY A 450 -1.64 -25.93 12.38
CA GLY A 450 -0.39 -25.87 13.14
C GLY A 450 0.23 -24.48 13.18
N ILE A 451 1.22 -24.32 14.05
CA ILE A 451 2.04 -23.11 14.18
C ILE A 451 3.48 -23.45 13.87
N ILE A 452 4.09 -22.67 12.97
CA ILE A 452 5.47 -22.81 12.50
C ILE A 452 6.26 -21.61 13.02
N ARG A 453 7.32 -21.86 13.77
CA ARG A 453 8.28 -20.81 14.18
C ARG A 453 9.33 -20.68 13.10
N PHE A 454 9.58 -19.48 12.59
CA PHE A 454 10.45 -19.29 11.44
C PHE A 454 11.23 -17.98 11.51
N SER A 455 12.39 -17.95 10.87
CA SER A 455 13.13 -16.73 10.56
C SER A 455 14.12 -16.99 9.42
N MET A 456 15.00 -16.01 9.19
CA MET A 456 16.11 -16.14 8.24
C MET A 456 17.23 -17.08 8.74
N LYS A 457 17.17 -17.65 9.94
CA LYS A 457 18.20 -18.56 10.46
C LYS A 457 17.75 -20.03 10.55
N GLU A 458 16.45 -20.28 10.64
CA GLU A 458 15.87 -21.61 10.81
C GLU A 458 16.03 -22.45 9.54
N ASP A 459 15.99 -23.77 9.69
CA ASP A 459 16.02 -24.67 8.55
C ASP A 459 14.75 -24.51 7.70
N ILE A 460 14.94 -24.21 6.40
CA ILE A 460 13.85 -24.09 5.42
C ILE A 460 12.98 -25.36 5.36
N LYS A 461 13.54 -26.53 5.70
CA LYS A 461 12.80 -27.80 5.76
C LYS A 461 11.60 -27.74 6.71
N GLN A 462 11.65 -26.94 7.78
CA GLN A 462 10.55 -26.84 8.74
C GLN A 462 9.24 -26.39 8.08
N ILE A 463 9.30 -25.35 7.24
CA ILE A 463 8.13 -24.86 6.51
C ILE A 463 7.84 -25.71 5.27
N MET A 464 8.87 -26.17 4.57
CA MET A 464 8.73 -26.97 3.34
C MET A 464 8.08 -28.33 3.59
N ASN A 465 8.38 -28.99 4.71
CA ASN A 465 7.74 -30.27 5.06
C ASN A 465 6.24 -30.08 5.28
N VAL A 466 5.82 -28.96 5.88
CA VAL A 466 4.40 -28.65 6.07
C VAL A 466 3.74 -28.34 4.73
N ILE A 467 4.39 -27.55 3.86
CA ILE A 467 3.88 -27.24 2.51
C ILE A 467 3.69 -28.53 1.69
N HIS A 468 4.68 -29.43 1.67
CA HIS A 468 4.59 -30.70 0.94
C HIS A 468 3.58 -31.68 1.54
N ALA A 469 3.24 -31.54 2.83
CA ALA A 469 2.19 -32.34 3.47
C ALA A 469 0.76 -31.84 3.15
N VAL A 470 0.62 -30.64 2.58
CA VAL A 470 -0.70 -30.12 2.15
C VAL A 470 -1.26 -31.03 1.07
N THR A 471 -2.40 -31.65 1.37
CA THR A 471 -3.11 -32.50 0.42
C THR A 471 -3.95 -31.63 -0.51
N ARG A 472 -3.76 -31.80 -1.82
CA ARG A 472 -4.60 -31.17 -2.84
C ARG A 472 -6.05 -31.65 -2.69
N ASN A 473 -7.01 -30.74 -2.70
CA ASN A 473 -8.42 -31.10 -2.66
C ASN A 473 -8.83 -31.71 -4.02
N LYS A 474 -8.87 -33.04 -4.09
CA LYS A 474 -9.18 -33.86 -5.29
C LYS A 474 -10.59 -33.68 -5.87
N PRO A 475 -11.68 -33.52 -5.07
CA PRO A 475 -13.01 -33.20 -5.58
C PRO A 475 -13.06 -32.06 -6.60
N VAL A 476 -12.19 -31.06 -6.42
CA VAL A 476 -12.09 -29.88 -7.30
C VAL A 476 -11.69 -30.25 -8.71
N ASP A 477 -10.92 -31.31 -8.94
CA ASP A 477 -10.40 -31.62 -10.28
C ASP A 477 -11.35 -32.45 -11.14
N ASN A 478 -12.46 -32.93 -10.56
CA ASN A 478 -13.29 -33.96 -11.17
C ASN A 478 -14.66 -33.48 -11.62
N TYR A 479 -14.97 -32.18 -11.61
CA TYR A 479 -16.30 -31.66 -11.97
C TYR A 479 -16.76 -32.11 -13.36
N ILE A 480 -15.91 -31.99 -14.39
CA ILE A 480 -16.24 -32.48 -15.74
C ILE A 480 -16.56 -33.98 -15.73
N LYS A 481 -15.68 -34.80 -15.14
CA LYS A 481 -15.84 -36.26 -15.13
C LYS A 481 -17.04 -36.71 -14.29
N ASN A 482 -17.27 -36.07 -13.14
CA ASN A 482 -18.42 -36.31 -12.27
C ASN A 482 -19.73 -35.97 -12.99
N SER A 483 -19.78 -34.82 -13.67
CA SER A 483 -20.94 -34.42 -14.47
C SER A 483 -21.17 -35.37 -15.65
N GLN A 484 -20.11 -35.78 -16.36
CA GLN A 484 -20.21 -36.79 -17.44
C GLN A 484 -20.75 -38.13 -16.91
N TYR A 485 -20.23 -38.60 -15.78
CA TYR A 485 -20.68 -39.83 -15.15
C TYR A 485 -22.14 -39.73 -14.71
N ALA A 486 -22.51 -38.65 -14.00
CA ALA A 486 -23.88 -38.43 -13.54
C ALA A 486 -24.89 -38.33 -14.69
N LEU A 487 -24.54 -37.64 -15.79
CA LEU A 487 -25.38 -37.57 -16.99
C LEU A 487 -25.56 -38.94 -17.64
N LYS A 488 -24.49 -39.75 -17.71
CA LYS A 488 -24.56 -41.12 -18.26
C LYS A 488 -25.45 -42.02 -17.41
N GLU A 489 -25.32 -41.95 -16.09
CA GLU A 489 -26.14 -42.73 -15.16
C GLU A 489 -27.62 -42.29 -15.23
N LEU A 490 -27.87 -40.97 -15.33
CA LEU A 490 -29.22 -40.43 -15.48
C LEU A 490 -29.86 -40.90 -16.79
N GLU A 491 -29.14 -40.82 -17.91
CA GLU A 491 -29.59 -41.30 -19.20
C GLU A 491 -29.89 -42.81 -19.17
N GLY A 492 -29.02 -43.61 -18.57
CA GLY A 492 -29.23 -45.05 -18.40
C GLY A 492 -30.46 -45.39 -17.56
N ALA A 493 -30.67 -44.68 -16.45
CA ALA A 493 -31.86 -44.86 -15.62
C ALA A 493 -33.15 -44.50 -16.37
N MET A 494 -33.11 -43.47 -17.22
CA MET A 494 -34.25 -43.08 -18.05
C MET A 494 -34.55 -44.10 -19.15
N TRP A 495 -33.52 -44.64 -19.81
CA TRP A 495 -33.70 -45.73 -20.78
C TRP A 495 -34.32 -46.96 -20.16
N LYS A 496 -33.86 -47.36 -18.97
CA LYS A 496 -34.44 -48.49 -18.25
C LYS A 496 -35.93 -48.27 -17.95
N LYS A 497 -36.30 -47.07 -17.49
CA LYS A 497 -37.69 -46.72 -17.22
C LYS A 497 -38.55 -46.71 -18.51
N TYR A 498 -37.96 -46.29 -19.63
CA TYR A 498 -38.62 -46.34 -20.93
C TYR A 498 -38.93 -47.78 -21.34
N GLU A 499 -37.94 -48.69 -21.27
CA GLU A 499 -38.10 -50.12 -21.58
C GLU A 499 -39.15 -50.78 -20.69
N GLU A 500 -39.06 -50.58 -19.37
CA GLU A 500 -40.04 -51.10 -18.40
C GLU A 500 -41.48 -50.63 -18.73
N THR A 501 -41.64 -49.35 -19.11
CA THR A 501 -42.96 -48.79 -19.47
C THR A 501 -43.45 -49.34 -20.81
N GLN A 502 -42.55 -49.55 -21.76
CA GLN A 502 -42.87 -50.13 -23.07
C GLN A 502 -43.34 -51.59 -22.92
N ASP A 503 -42.71 -52.35 -22.02
CA ASP A 503 -43.13 -53.71 -21.69
C ASP A 503 -44.52 -53.71 -21.02
N CYS A 504 -44.81 -52.77 -20.11
CA CYS A 504 -46.16 -52.61 -19.55
C CYS A 504 -47.23 -52.35 -20.63
N ILE A 505 -46.93 -51.50 -21.62
CA ILE A 505 -47.84 -51.24 -22.75
C ILE A 505 -48.08 -52.52 -23.56
N LYS A 506 -47.01 -53.27 -23.87
CA LYS A 506 -47.13 -54.52 -24.61
C LYS A 506 -47.96 -55.55 -23.84
N ASN A 507 -47.70 -55.71 -22.55
CA ASN A 507 -48.42 -56.68 -21.71
C ASN A 507 -49.90 -56.29 -21.56
N SER A 508 -50.20 -55.03 -21.24
CA SER A 508 -51.59 -54.56 -21.17
C SER A 508 -52.33 -54.68 -22.50
N ARG A 509 -51.64 -54.53 -23.64
CA ARG A 509 -52.24 -54.79 -24.95
C ARG A 509 -52.62 -56.27 -25.16
N LEU A 510 -51.74 -57.20 -24.75
CA LEU A 510 -52.03 -58.63 -24.82
C LEU A 510 -53.24 -59.02 -23.95
N GLU A 511 -53.34 -58.43 -22.75
CA GLU A 511 -54.49 -58.66 -21.85
C GLU A 511 -55.79 -58.09 -22.44
N ILE A 512 -55.75 -56.91 -23.07
CA ILE A 512 -56.88 -56.35 -23.83
C ILE A 512 -57.32 -57.30 -24.94
N ASP A 513 -56.39 -57.77 -25.77
CA ASP A 513 -56.70 -58.67 -26.89
C ASP A 513 -57.31 -59.99 -26.35
N SER A 514 -56.79 -60.51 -25.22
CA SER A 514 -57.34 -61.70 -24.57
C SER A 514 -58.76 -61.49 -24.01
N ASP A 515 -59.07 -60.30 -23.47
CA ASP A 515 -60.40 -59.99 -22.98
C ASP A 515 -61.39 -59.77 -24.13
N GLU A 516 -60.97 -59.11 -25.23
CA GLU A 516 -61.76 -58.97 -26.46
C GLU A 516 -62.13 -60.35 -27.03
N ASP A 517 -61.17 -61.26 -27.17
CA ASP A 517 -61.39 -62.63 -27.65
C ASP A 517 -62.37 -63.40 -26.74
N ALA A 518 -62.25 -63.27 -25.42
CA ALA A 518 -63.12 -63.92 -24.46
C ALA A 518 -64.56 -63.38 -24.52
N ILE A 519 -64.72 -62.06 -24.67
CA ILE A 519 -66.02 -61.41 -24.86
C ILE A 519 -66.68 -61.93 -26.14
N ASP A 520 -65.92 -61.98 -27.24
CA ASP A 520 -66.40 -62.44 -28.54
C ASP A 520 -66.89 -63.89 -28.48
N ASP A 521 -66.16 -64.77 -27.78
CA ASP A 521 -66.55 -66.16 -27.55
C ASP A 521 -67.85 -66.26 -26.73
N ILE A 522 -67.95 -65.51 -25.62
CA ILE A 522 -69.16 -65.48 -24.79
C ILE A 522 -70.38 -65.00 -25.60
N VAL A 523 -70.23 -63.94 -26.41
CA VAL A 523 -71.30 -63.41 -27.27
C VAL A 523 -71.71 -64.44 -28.33
N ARG A 524 -70.76 -65.18 -28.91
CA ARG A 524 -71.06 -66.28 -29.84
C ARG A 524 -71.84 -67.40 -29.14
N GLN A 525 -71.47 -67.77 -27.92
CA GLN A 525 -72.21 -68.77 -27.13
C GLN A 525 -73.64 -68.31 -26.81
N ILE A 526 -73.82 -67.05 -26.38
CA ILE A 526 -75.16 -66.47 -26.15
C ILE A 526 -76.00 -66.55 -27.44
N ARG A 527 -75.42 -66.23 -28.60
CA ARG A 527 -76.11 -66.32 -29.88
C ARG A 527 -76.48 -67.75 -30.24
N ASP A 528 -75.57 -68.71 -30.07
CA ASP A 528 -75.85 -70.13 -30.36
C ASP A 528 -76.99 -70.66 -29.49
N TYR A 529 -76.92 -70.42 -28.18
CA TYR A 529 -77.96 -70.84 -27.24
C TYR A 529 -79.29 -70.14 -27.53
N GLY A 530 -79.27 -68.84 -27.86
CA GLY A 530 -80.45 -68.09 -28.30
C GLY A 530 -81.09 -68.69 -29.56
N MET A 531 -80.29 -69.05 -30.56
CA MET A 531 -80.79 -69.71 -31.78
C MET A 531 -81.38 -71.09 -31.48
N ARG A 532 -80.77 -71.86 -30.58
CA ARG A 532 -81.31 -73.15 -30.13
C ARG A 532 -82.67 -72.98 -29.44
N LEU A 533 -82.80 -71.97 -28.57
CA LEU A 533 -84.08 -71.64 -27.90
C LEU A 533 -85.17 -71.24 -28.90
N ILE A 534 -84.85 -70.37 -29.88
CA ILE A 534 -85.80 -69.93 -30.92
C ILE A 534 -86.31 -71.11 -31.75
N ASN A 535 -85.42 -72.04 -32.09
CA ASN A 535 -85.75 -73.17 -32.98
C ASN A 535 -86.31 -74.40 -32.24
N MET A 536 -86.38 -74.37 -30.90
CA MET A 536 -86.79 -75.54 -30.12
C MET A 536 -88.30 -75.85 -30.24
N PRO A 537 -89.22 -74.88 -30.12
CA PRO A 537 -90.66 -75.15 -30.21
C PRO A 537 -91.06 -75.59 -31.63
N GLN A 538 -91.83 -76.67 -31.73
CA GLN A 538 -92.29 -77.23 -32.99
C GLN A 538 -93.79 -76.98 -33.19
N PRO A 539 -94.25 -76.65 -34.41
CA PRO A 539 -95.66 -76.45 -34.68
C PRO A 539 -96.42 -77.77 -34.53
N LYS A 540 -97.56 -77.73 -33.82
CA LYS A 540 -98.52 -78.83 -33.69
C LYS A 540 -99.87 -78.38 -34.21
N SER A 541 -100.30 -78.98 -35.32
CA SER A 541 -101.64 -78.77 -35.88
C SER A 541 -102.67 -79.62 -35.14
N THR A 542 -103.87 -79.07 -34.97
CA THR A 542 -105.02 -79.77 -34.36
C THR A 542 -105.72 -80.64 -35.40
N TRP A 543 -106.20 -81.81 -34.97
CA TRP A 543 -106.93 -82.74 -35.84
C TRP A 543 -108.17 -82.05 -36.44
N LEU A 544 -108.27 -82.02 -37.77
CA LEU A 544 -109.34 -81.39 -38.56
C LEU A 544 -109.52 -79.87 -38.37
N GLY A 545 -108.52 -79.15 -37.83
CA GLY A 545 -108.57 -77.68 -37.69
C GLY A 545 -109.48 -77.18 -36.55
N LEU A 546 -109.90 -78.07 -35.65
CA LEU A 546 -110.68 -77.72 -34.47
C LEU A 546 -109.73 -77.33 -33.32
N GLY A 547 -109.28 -76.07 -33.31
CA GLY A 547 -108.48 -75.47 -32.23
C GLY A 547 -107.36 -74.57 -32.73
N ALA A 548 -106.75 -73.78 -31.82
CA ALA A 548 -105.63 -72.91 -32.16
C ALA A 548 -104.35 -73.72 -32.42
N ASN A 549 -103.56 -73.30 -33.41
CA ASN A 549 -102.22 -73.85 -33.63
C ASN A 549 -101.35 -73.59 -32.39
N GLN A 550 -100.60 -74.61 -31.96
CA GLN A 550 -99.71 -74.52 -30.81
C GLN A 550 -98.27 -74.77 -31.24
N TYR A 551 -97.33 -74.12 -30.56
CA TYR A 551 -95.93 -74.54 -30.56
C TYR A 551 -95.70 -75.38 -29.30
N VAL A 552 -95.20 -76.59 -29.47
CA VAL A 552 -94.98 -77.54 -28.37
C VAL A 552 -93.53 -77.97 -28.32
N ILE A 553 -93.10 -78.34 -27.11
CA ILE A 553 -91.81 -78.97 -26.83
C ILE A 553 -92.06 -80.24 -26.01
N THR A 554 -91.15 -81.20 -26.09
CA THR A 554 -91.14 -82.39 -25.21
C THR A 554 -90.70 -82.01 -23.79
N GLU A 555 -90.97 -82.86 -22.80
CA GLU A 555 -90.54 -82.64 -21.41
C GLU A 555 -89.02 -82.42 -21.30
N LYS A 556 -88.21 -83.26 -21.95
CA LYS A 556 -86.76 -83.09 -22.03
C LYS A 556 -86.36 -81.76 -22.70
N GLN A 557 -87.06 -81.35 -23.76
CA GLN A 557 -86.83 -80.07 -24.38
C GLN A 557 -87.22 -78.90 -23.46
N ALA A 558 -88.25 -79.04 -22.62
CA ALA A 558 -88.60 -78.02 -21.62
C ALA A 558 -87.51 -77.88 -20.56
N GLU A 559 -86.92 -78.99 -20.09
CA GLU A 559 -85.75 -78.96 -19.19
C GLU A 559 -84.54 -78.29 -19.86
N ASP A 560 -84.21 -78.67 -21.10
CA ASP A 560 -83.13 -78.05 -21.88
C ASP A 560 -83.39 -76.55 -22.14
N TYR A 561 -84.66 -76.17 -22.35
CA TYR A 561 -85.09 -74.78 -22.56
C TYR A 561 -84.81 -73.92 -21.32
N VAL A 562 -85.22 -74.39 -20.13
CA VAL A 562 -84.96 -73.69 -18.86
C VAL A 562 -83.46 -73.61 -18.60
N ARG A 563 -82.72 -74.72 -18.77
CA ARG A 563 -81.26 -74.73 -18.56
C ARG A 563 -80.53 -73.74 -19.47
N LEU A 564 -80.88 -73.68 -20.76
CA LEU A 564 -80.25 -72.73 -21.70
C LEU A 564 -80.59 -71.28 -21.34
N ILE A 565 -81.79 -71.00 -20.83
CA ILE A 565 -82.15 -69.67 -20.33
C ILE A 565 -81.30 -69.31 -19.10
N GLU A 566 -81.17 -70.21 -18.13
CA GLU A 566 -80.36 -69.98 -16.93
C GLU A 566 -78.89 -69.75 -17.30
N GLU A 567 -78.34 -70.55 -18.21
CA GLU A 567 -76.97 -70.43 -18.71
C GLU A 567 -76.72 -69.06 -19.37
N ILE A 568 -77.63 -68.60 -20.22
CA ILE A 568 -77.53 -67.26 -20.85
C ILE A 568 -77.69 -66.16 -19.81
N ALA A 569 -78.78 -66.20 -19.03
CA ALA A 569 -79.20 -65.10 -18.18
C ALA A 569 -78.30 -64.91 -16.95
N ILE A 570 -77.66 -65.98 -16.49
CA ILE A 570 -76.85 -65.97 -15.27
C ILE A 570 -75.37 -66.17 -15.62
N ASP A 571 -74.96 -67.35 -16.10
CA ASP A 571 -73.53 -67.66 -16.26
C ASP A 571 -72.85 -66.78 -17.31
N LEU A 572 -73.33 -66.84 -18.55
CA LEU A 572 -72.73 -66.11 -19.66
C LEU A 572 -72.84 -64.60 -19.46
N THR A 573 -73.95 -64.10 -18.91
CA THR A 573 -74.12 -62.67 -18.60
C THR A 573 -73.13 -62.21 -17.53
N ASN A 574 -72.94 -62.97 -16.44
CA ASN A 574 -71.97 -62.61 -15.40
C ASN A 574 -70.54 -62.64 -15.93
N ARG A 575 -70.17 -63.70 -16.67
CA ARG A 575 -68.84 -63.81 -17.30
C ARG A 575 -68.58 -62.67 -18.28
N LEU A 576 -69.59 -62.27 -19.05
CA LEU A 576 -69.50 -61.13 -19.97
C LEU A 576 -69.25 -59.83 -19.20
N ILE A 577 -70.01 -59.57 -18.13
CA ILE A 577 -69.83 -58.38 -17.28
C ILE A 577 -68.43 -58.34 -16.67
N ASP A 578 -67.95 -59.47 -16.13
CA ASP A 578 -66.62 -59.55 -15.52
C ASP A 578 -65.52 -59.31 -16.54
N LYS A 579 -65.67 -59.85 -17.76
CA LYS A 579 -64.70 -59.61 -18.84
C LYS A 579 -64.72 -58.18 -19.38
N ILE A 580 -65.88 -57.55 -19.46
CA ILE A 580 -65.98 -56.12 -19.81
C ILE A 580 -65.28 -55.25 -18.75
N LYS A 581 -65.43 -55.56 -17.45
CA LYS A 581 -64.73 -54.83 -16.38
C LYS A 581 -63.21 -55.03 -16.42
N SER A 582 -62.77 -56.26 -16.69
CA SER A 582 -61.35 -56.59 -16.90
C SER A 582 -60.77 -55.78 -18.06
N LEU A 583 -61.46 -55.78 -19.20
CA LEU A 583 -61.09 -55.01 -20.39
C LEU A 583 -60.98 -53.51 -20.09
N GLU A 584 -61.94 -52.93 -19.37
CA GLU A 584 -61.90 -51.53 -18.95
C GLU A 584 -60.66 -51.22 -18.09
N GLY A 585 -60.34 -52.11 -17.14
CA GLY A 585 -59.14 -52.01 -16.31
C GLY A 585 -57.84 -52.04 -17.12
N HIS A 586 -57.67 -53.05 -17.97
CA HIS A 586 -56.49 -53.19 -18.83
C HIS A 586 -56.35 -52.04 -19.83
N ALA A 587 -57.45 -51.57 -20.42
CA ALA A 587 -57.47 -50.41 -21.32
C ALA A 587 -57.05 -49.11 -20.60
N SER A 588 -57.48 -48.92 -19.35
CA SER A 588 -57.09 -47.79 -18.52
C SER A 588 -55.59 -47.82 -18.19
N GLU A 589 -55.06 -48.98 -17.80
CA GLU A 589 -53.62 -49.18 -17.54
C GLU A 589 -52.78 -48.96 -18.79
N HIS A 590 -53.20 -49.49 -19.95
CA HIS A 590 -52.56 -49.27 -21.24
C HIS A 590 -52.51 -47.78 -21.60
N GLY A 591 -53.63 -47.07 -21.43
CA GLY A 591 -53.70 -45.63 -21.65
C GLY A 591 -52.78 -44.83 -20.72
N ALA A 592 -52.75 -45.16 -19.43
CA ALA A 592 -51.87 -44.53 -18.45
C ALA A 592 -50.39 -44.77 -18.78
N SER A 593 -50.01 -46.01 -19.12
CA SER A 593 -48.65 -46.39 -19.48
C SER A 593 -48.21 -45.71 -20.79
N SER A 594 -49.09 -45.63 -21.79
CA SER A 594 -48.82 -44.93 -23.05
C SER A 594 -48.54 -43.44 -22.84
N LYS A 595 -49.34 -42.77 -21.99
CA LYS A 595 -49.10 -41.38 -21.61
C LYS A 595 -47.76 -41.23 -20.88
N ALA A 596 -47.47 -42.10 -19.91
CA ALA A 596 -46.20 -42.09 -19.19
C ALA A 596 -45.01 -42.30 -20.13
N LEU A 597 -45.10 -43.19 -21.11
CA LEU A 597 -44.04 -43.42 -22.11
C LEU A 597 -43.72 -42.16 -22.90
N SER A 598 -44.75 -41.40 -23.33
CA SER A 598 -44.55 -40.13 -24.04
C SER A 598 -43.81 -39.10 -23.18
N GLU A 599 -44.17 -38.98 -21.90
CA GLU A 599 -43.49 -38.10 -20.96
C GLU A 599 -42.03 -38.52 -20.70
N ILE A 600 -41.79 -39.83 -20.56
CA ILE A 600 -40.45 -40.41 -20.38
C ILE A 600 -39.59 -40.16 -21.62
N ALA A 601 -40.14 -40.37 -22.82
CA ALA A 601 -39.44 -40.14 -24.08
C ALA A 601 -39.02 -38.67 -24.22
N GLY A 602 -39.94 -37.73 -23.97
CA GLY A 602 -39.63 -36.29 -24.04
C GLY A 602 -38.53 -35.88 -23.04
N ARG A 603 -38.55 -36.41 -21.83
CA ARG A 603 -37.48 -36.18 -20.84
C ARG A 603 -36.16 -36.83 -21.27
N GLY A 604 -36.21 -38.05 -21.80
CA GLY A 604 -35.05 -38.77 -22.33
C GLY A 604 -34.32 -37.98 -23.40
N THR A 605 -35.05 -37.43 -24.38
CA THR A 605 -34.48 -36.57 -25.43
C THR A 605 -33.75 -35.37 -24.84
N LYS A 606 -34.36 -34.64 -23.90
CA LYS A 606 -33.73 -33.48 -23.23
C LYS A 606 -32.42 -33.87 -22.53
N ILE A 607 -32.38 -35.04 -21.89
CA ILE A 607 -31.19 -35.54 -21.18
C ILE A 607 -30.08 -35.89 -22.18
N THR A 608 -30.40 -36.62 -23.26
CA THR A 608 -29.44 -36.97 -24.31
C THR A 608 -28.88 -35.72 -24.99
N GLU A 609 -29.72 -34.76 -25.37
CA GLU A 609 -29.27 -33.49 -25.97
C GLU A 609 -28.35 -32.70 -25.03
N SER A 610 -28.70 -32.61 -23.74
CA SER A 610 -27.89 -31.92 -22.73
C SER A 610 -26.52 -32.60 -22.54
N LYS A 611 -26.51 -33.94 -22.54
CA LYS A 611 -25.28 -34.74 -22.44
C LYS A 611 -24.39 -34.54 -23.68
N GLU A 612 -24.94 -34.62 -24.87
CA GLU A 612 -24.19 -34.42 -26.12
C GLU A 612 -23.61 -33.01 -26.22
N TYR A 613 -24.38 -31.99 -25.82
CA TYR A 613 -23.92 -30.61 -25.74
C TYR A 613 -22.74 -30.47 -24.77
N PHE A 614 -22.85 -31.06 -23.57
CA PHE A 614 -21.77 -31.04 -22.60
C PHE A 614 -20.51 -31.76 -23.10
N GLU A 615 -20.66 -32.94 -23.70
CA GLU A 615 -19.55 -33.69 -24.30
C GLU A 615 -18.90 -32.93 -25.45
N LYS A 616 -19.66 -32.14 -26.22
CA LYS A 616 -19.13 -31.23 -27.23
C LYS A 616 -18.27 -30.13 -26.58
N LEU A 617 -18.77 -29.44 -25.56
CA LEU A 617 -18.02 -28.41 -24.83
C LEU A 617 -16.70 -28.97 -24.27
N VAL A 618 -16.75 -30.16 -23.66
CA VAL A 618 -15.56 -30.84 -23.10
C VAL A 618 -14.58 -31.26 -24.19
N ARG A 619 -15.06 -31.76 -25.34
CA ARG A 619 -14.18 -32.09 -26.48
C ARG A 619 -13.51 -30.85 -27.04
N ASP A 620 -14.23 -29.74 -27.18
CA ASP A 620 -13.68 -28.49 -27.69
C ASP A 620 -12.70 -27.85 -26.70
N LEU A 621 -12.87 -28.04 -25.39
CA LEU A 621 -11.91 -27.59 -24.38
C LEU A 621 -10.59 -28.38 -24.39
N ASN A 622 -10.63 -29.65 -24.81
CA ASN A 622 -9.47 -30.55 -24.86
C ASN A 622 -8.73 -30.54 -26.21
N ARG A 623 -9.29 -29.87 -27.23
CA ARG A 623 -8.63 -29.58 -28.51
C ARG A 623 -7.73 -28.37 -28.36
#